data_AF-A0A9E8SIJ0-F1
#
_entry.id   AF-A0A9E8SIJ0-F1
#
_cell.length_a   1.000
_cell.length_b   1.000
_cell.length_c   1.000
_cell.angle_alpha   90.00
_cell.angle_beta   90.00
_cell.angle_gamma   90.00
#
_symmetry.space_group_name_H-M   'P 1'
#
loop_
_entity.id
_entity.type
_entity.pdbx_description
1 polymer ?
#
loop_
_entity_poly.entity_id
_entity_poly.type
_entity_poly.pdbx_seq_one_letter_code
_entity_poly.pdbx_strand_id
1 'polypeptide(L)'
;MQHKLIPKISIVSNIVKLNDSLKETWAYKDILIDSVPGLSILKAHNLTLSHEKEKEVFVAILDSEIDINHKAINNNIWINLKEIPR
;
A
#
# COMPACT_ATOMS: atom_id res chain seq x y z
N MET A 1 -9.89 -36.17 16.06
CA MET A 1 -9.07 -35.03 15.59
C MET A 1 -9.65 -34.55 14.26
N GLN A 2 -10.36 -33.42 14.25
CA GLN A 2 -10.91 -32.88 13.01
C GLN A 2 -9.80 -32.14 12.26
N HIS A 3 -9.36 -32.69 11.13
CA HIS A 3 -8.53 -31.97 10.18
C HIS A 3 -9.35 -30.80 9.63
N LYS A 4 -9.00 -29.59 10.04
CA LYS A 4 -9.55 -28.36 9.46
C LYS A 4 -9.12 -28.35 7.99
N LEU A 5 -10.03 -28.68 7.10
CA LEU A 5 -9.82 -28.62 5.66
C LEU A 5 -9.34 -27.21 5.33
N ILE A 6 -8.10 -27.10 4.80
CA ILE A 6 -7.64 -25.86 4.20
C ILE A 6 -8.61 -25.60 3.03
N PRO A 7 -9.28 -24.44 2.96
CA PRO A 7 -10.21 -24.19 1.88
C PRO A 7 -9.39 -24.25 0.58
N LYS A 8 -9.76 -25.18 -0.30
CA LYS A 8 -9.23 -25.24 -1.65
C LYS A 8 -9.70 -23.95 -2.31
N ILE A 9 -8.84 -22.94 -2.36
CA ILE A 9 -9.10 -21.72 -3.12
C ILE A 9 -9.14 -22.19 -4.57
N SER A 10 -10.35 -22.40 -5.10
CA SER A 10 -10.58 -22.38 -6.54
C SER A 10 -10.33 -20.95 -7.00
N ILE A 11 -9.07 -20.63 -7.22
CA ILE A 11 -8.66 -19.51 -8.09
C ILE A 11 -9.12 -19.91 -9.49
N VAL A 12 -10.42 -19.73 -9.75
CA VAL A 12 -10.95 -19.73 -11.10
C VAL A 12 -10.14 -18.67 -11.84
N SER A 13 -9.38 -19.12 -12.83
CA SER A 13 -8.38 -18.37 -13.58
C SER A 13 -9.01 -17.33 -14.51
N ASN A 14 -9.82 -16.42 -13.99
CA ASN A 14 -10.17 -15.19 -14.67
C ASN A 14 -9.16 -14.12 -14.25
N ILE A 15 -7.92 -14.25 -14.74
CA ILE A 15 -6.96 -13.15 -14.68
C ILE A 15 -7.53 -12.05 -15.55
N VAL A 16 -7.97 -10.95 -14.93
CA VAL A 16 -8.46 -9.78 -15.65
C VAL A 16 -7.33 -9.26 -16.53
N LYS A 17 -7.58 -9.14 -17.84
CA LYS A 17 -6.61 -8.55 -18.76
C LYS A 17 -6.39 -7.09 -18.36
N LEU A 18 -5.15 -6.74 -18.02
CA LEU A 18 -4.79 -5.38 -17.63
C LEU A 18 -4.97 -4.42 -18.81
N ASN A 19 -5.95 -3.53 -18.73
CA ASN A 19 -6.02 -2.34 -19.55
C ASN A 19 -5.05 -1.28 -19.00
N ASP A 20 -4.82 -0.20 -19.74
CA ASP A 20 -3.76 0.77 -19.37
C ASP A 20 -4.02 1.44 -18.01
N SER A 21 -5.28 1.75 -17.68
CA SER A 21 -5.64 2.26 -16.35
C SER A 21 -5.36 1.27 -15.21
N LEU A 22 -5.58 -0.03 -15.45
CA LEU A 22 -5.23 -1.07 -14.48
C LEU A 22 -3.72 -1.24 -14.34
N LYS A 23 -2.93 -1.05 -15.41
CA LYS A 23 -1.47 -1.09 -15.32
C LYS A 23 -0.88 0.05 -14.49
N GLU A 24 -1.55 1.19 -14.43
CA GLU A 24 -1.11 2.30 -13.58
C GLU A 24 -1.45 2.09 -12.10
N THR A 25 -2.48 1.27 -11.80
CA THR A 25 -3.05 1.16 -10.45
C THR A 25 -3.06 -0.25 -9.86
N TRP A 26 -2.49 -1.24 -10.56
CA TRP A 26 -2.55 -2.66 -10.16
C TRP A 26 -2.04 -2.89 -8.74
N ALA A 27 -1.00 -2.16 -8.31
CA ALA A 27 -0.39 -2.31 -7.00
C ALA A 27 -1.39 -2.04 -5.86
N TYR A 28 -2.43 -1.26 -6.10
CA TYR A 28 -3.44 -0.94 -5.10
C TYR A 28 -4.54 -2.02 -4.93
N LYS A 29 -4.62 -2.99 -5.85
CA LYS A 29 -5.69 -3.99 -5.97
C LYS A 29 -5.50 -5.20 -5.06
N ASP A 30 -6.58 -5.92 -4.81
CA ASP A 30 -6.61 -7.17 -4.03
C ASP A 30 -7.08 -8.33 -4.92
N ILE A 31 -6.38 -9.47 -4.86
CA ILE A 31 -6.67 -10.62 -5.74
C ILE A 31 -8.07 -11.20 -5.51
N LEU A 32 -8.60 -11.14 -4.29
CA LEU A 32 -9.91 -11.72 -3.95
C LEU A 32 -11.06 -10.77 -4.29
N ILE A 33 -10.80 -9.46 -4.32
CA ILE A 33 -11.82 -8.43 -4.54
C ILE A 33 -11.85 -8.00 -6.01
N ASP A 34 -10.68 -7.72 -6.58
CA ASP A 34 -10.53 -7.14 -7.91
C ASP A 34 -10.14 -8.17 -8.99
N SER A 35 -9.80 -9.41 -8.59
CA SER A 35 -9.21 -10.42 -9.50
C SER A 35 -7.91 -9.95 -10.19
N VAL A 36 -7.23 -8.97 -9.58
CA VAL A 36 -5.93 -8.43 -10.00
C VAL A 36 -4.94 -8.64 -8.84
N PRO A 37 -3.81 -9.32 -9.07
CA PRO A 37 -2.81 -9.52 -8.02
C PRO A 37 -2.09 -8.19 -7.72
N GLY A 38 -2.38 -7.59 -6.56
CA GLY A 38 -1.75 -6.36 -6.06
C GLY A 38 -1.40 -6.46 -4.56
N LEU A 39 -1.07 -5.33 -3.94
CA LEU A 39 -0.66 -5.24 -2.52
C LEU A 39 -1.83 -5.02 -1.55
N SER A 40 -3.07 -4.99 -2.05
CA SER A 40 -4.28 -4.76 -1.24
C SER A 40 -4.28 -3.44 -0.45
N ILE A 41 -3.60 -2.39 -0.95
CA ILE A 41 -3.44 -1.10 -0.26
C ILE A 41 -4.78 -0.42 0.03
N LEU A 42 -5.71 -0.39 -0.95
CA LEU A 42 -7.02 0.25 -0.75
C LEU A 42 -7.84 -0.46 0.32
N LYS A 43 -7.76 -1.79 0.36
CA LYS A 43 -8.41 -2.60 1.40
C LYS A 43 -7.80 -2.30 2.76
N ALA A 44 -6.47 -2.27 2.86
CA ALA A 44 -5.78 -1.94 4.11
C ALA A 44 -6.18 -0.55 4.62
N HIS A 45 -6.14 0.46 3.75
CA HIS A 45 -6.56 1.83 4.07
C HIS A 45 -7.99 1.88 4.63
N ASN A 46 -8.96 1.25 3.95
CA ASN A 46 -10.37 1.25 4.37
C ASN A 46 -10.58 0.52 5.70
N LEU A 47 -9.80 -0.53 5.99
CA LEU A 47 -9.84 -1.24 7.27
C LEU A 47 -9.25 -0.37 8.40
N THR A 48 -8.11 0.28 8.17
CA THR A 48 -7.43 1.11 9.19
C THR A 48 -8.27 2.33 9.60
N LEU A 49 -8.97 2.96 8.65
CA LEU A 49 -9.84 4.11 8.93
C LEU A 49 -11.00 3.82 9.87
N SER A 50 -11.36 2.54 10.05
CA SER A 50 -12.56 2.17 10.78
C SER A 50 -12.36 1.93 12.28
N HIS A 51 -11.12 1.70 12.77
CA HIS A 51 -10.93 1.16 14.14
C HIS A 51 -9.65 1.57 14.91
N GLU A 52 -8.70 2.33 14.36
CA GLU A 52 -7.48 2.73 15.13
C GLU A 52 -7.35 4.24 15.35
N LYS A 53 -6.89 4.62 16.55
CA LYS A 53 -6.41 5.98 16.85
C LYS A 53 -5.16 6.25 16.01
N GLU A 54 -5.08 7.42 15.40
CA GLU A 54 -3.92 7.87 14.61
C GLU A 54 -2.63 7.71 15.42
N LYS A 55 -1.70 6.91 14.91
CA LYS A 55 -0.34 6.78 15.45
C LYS A 55 0.59 7.56 14.54
N GLU A 56 1.34 8.49 15.13
CA GLU A 56 2.39 9.20 14.40
C GLU A 56 3.51 8.22 14.05
N VAL A 57 3.90 8.18 12.77
CA VAL A 57 4.97 7.31 12.25
C VAL A 57 5.93 8.18 11.45
N PHE A 58 7.21 8.13 11.83
CA PHE A 58 8.29 8.78 11.08
C PHE A 58 8.96 7.76 10.15
N VAL A 59 9.10 8.13 8.87
CA VAL A 59 9.75 7.30 7.85
C VAL A 59 10.97 8.05 7.32
N ALA A 60 12.16 7.46 7.47
CA ALA A 60 13.39 7.99 6.89
C ALA A 60 13.66 7.34 5.52
N ILE A 61 13.90 8.17 4.50
CA ILE A 61 14.28 7.72 3.16
C ILE A 61 15.78 7.93 3.02
N LEU A 62 16.53 6.84 2.80
CA LEU A 62 17.99 6.85 2.63
C LEU A 62 18.32 6.56 1.17
N ASP A 63 18.31 7.60 0.35
CA ASP A 63 18.60 7.55 -1.10
C ASP A 63 19.47 8.76 -1.49
N SER A 64 19.72 8.91 -2.79
CA SER A 64 20.52 9.95 -3.43
C SER A 64 20.02 11.37 -3.22
N GLU A 65 18.72 11.63 -3.42
CA GLU A 65 18.08 12.93 -3.20
C GLU A 65 16.55 12.77 -3.16
N ILE A 66 15.84 13.71 -2.53
CA ILE A 66 14.38 13.82 -2.57
C ILE A 66 13.96 15.27 -2.79
N ASP A 67 13.07 15.50 -3.74
CA ASP A 67 12.46 16.82 -3.94
C ASP A 67 11.39 17.08 -2.86
N ILE A 68 11.81 17.67 -1.74
CA ILE A 68 10.93 18.01 -0.62
C ILE A 68 9.83 19.03 -0.99
N ASN A 69 9.94 19.72 -2.12
CA ASN A 69 8.96 20.69 -2.58
C ASN A 69 7.88 20.06 -3.48
N HIS A 70 7.98 18.77 -3.78
CA HIS A 70 7.02 18.09 -4.64
C HIS A 70 5.61 18.10 -4.01
N LYS A 71 4.61 18.50 -4.81
CA LYS A 71 3.22 18.73 -4.37
C LYS A 71 2.59 17.53 -3.63
N ALA A 72 3.02 16.31 -3.95
CA ALA A 72 2.46 15.11 -3.33
C ALA A 72 3.00 14.82 -1.92
N ILE A 73 4.14 15.40 -1.51
CA ILE A 73 4.79 15.07 -0.23
C ILE A 73 5.04 16.27 0.68
N ASN A 74 4.96 17.50 0.16
CA ASN A 74 5.27 18.72 0.91
C ASN A 74 4.53 18.86 2.25
N ASN A 75 3.30 18.35 2.35
CA ASN A 75 2.48 18.39 3.57
C ASN A 75 2.89 17.35 4.63
N ASN A 76 3.76 16.40 4.27
CA ASN A 76 4.16 15.27 5.12
C ASN A 76 5.66 15.28 5.46
N ILE A 77 6.37 16.39 5.20
CA ILE A 77 7.80 16.52 5.51
C ILE A 77 7.96 16.81 7.00
N TRP A 78 8.67 15.90 7.69
CA TRP A 78 9.10 16.12 9.06
C TRP A 78 10.49 16.80 9.10
N ILE A 79 10.68 17.75 10.00
CA ILE A 79 11.93 18.52 10.14
C ILE A 79 12.69 18.07 11.38
N ASN A 80 13.91 17.57 11.18
CA ASN A 80 14.83 17.28 12.27
C ASN A 80 15.64 18.53 12.67
N LEU A 81 15.21 19.25 13.70
CA LEU A 81 15.92 20.44 14.18
C LEU A 81 17.35 20.19 14.69
N LYS A 82 17.73 18.92 14.90
CA LYS A 82 19.07 18.51 15.35
C LYS A 82 19.92 17.94 14.22
N GLU A 83 19.46 18.05 12.98
CA GLU A 83 20.23 17.63 11.83
C GLU A 83 21.52 18.47 11.75
N ILE A 84 22.65 17.79 11.61
CA ILE A 84 23.94 18.43 11.38
C ILE A 84 24.13 18.42 9.86
N PRO A 85 24.08 19.59 9.19
CA PRO A 85 24.29 19.67 7.75
C PRO A 85 25.65 19.08 7.39
N ARG A 86 25.72 18.35 6.28
CA ARG A 86 26.97 17.83 5.73
C ARG A 86 27.77 18.89 4.99
#